data_AF-Q15DR1-F1
#
_entry.id   AF-Q15DR1-F1
#
_cell.length_a   1.000
_cell.length_b   1.000
_cell.length_c   1.000
_cell.angle_alpha   90.00
_cell.angle_beta   90.00
_cell.angle_gamma   90.00
#
_symmetry.space_group_name_H-M   'P 1'
#
loop_
_entity.id
_entity.type
_entity.pdbx_description
1 polymer ?
#
loop_
_entity_poly.entity_id
_entity_poly.type
_entity_poly.pdbx_seq_one_letter_code
_entity_poly.pdbx_strand_id
1 'polypeptide(L)'
;FGGEPQNVLLVGHSAGGASVHLQMLREDFGQLARAAFSFSGNALDPWVIQKGARGRAFELGRDVGCESAEDSTSLKKCLKSKPASELVTAVRKFLIFSYVPFAPFSPVLEPS
;
A
#
# COMPACT_ATOMS: atom_id res chain seq x y z
N PHE A 1 23.11 -13.81 -14.58
CA PHE A 1 23.48 -12.40 -14.30
C PHE A 1 24.81 -12.24 -13.57
N GLY A 2 25.34 -13.25 -12.86
CA GLY A 2 26.65 -13.14 -12.21
C GLY A 2 26.65 -12.34 -10.90
N GLY A 3 25.48 -12.06 -10.32
CA GLY A 3 25.35 -11.41 -9.02
C GLY A 3 25.55 -12.38 -7.85
N GLU A 4 25.93 -11.82 -6.71
CA GLU A 4 26.12 -12.56 -5.45
C GLU A 4 24.86 -12.48 -4.58
N PRO A 5 24.08 -13.58 -4.45
CA PRO A 5 22.82 -13.56 -3.70
C PRO A 5 23.01 -13.27 -2.21
N GLN A 6 24.18 -13.55 -1.64
CA GLN A 6 24.54 -13.21 -0.27
C GLN A 6 24.83 -11.72 -0.03
N ASN A 7 25.01 -10.92 -1.09
CA ASN A 7 25.44 -9.52 -1.05
C ASN A 7 24.41 -8.59 -1.68
N VAL A 8 23.14 -8.82 -1.38
CA VAL A 8 22.04 -7.96 -1.83
C VAL A 8 21.91 -6.73 -0.90
N LEU A 9 21.87 -5.54 -1.50
CA LEU A 9 21.52 -4.28 -0.84
C LEU A 9 20.14 -3.82 -1.35
N LEU A 10 19.16 -3.71 -0.46
CA LEU A 10 17.83 -3.21 -0.82
C LEU A 10 17.79 -1.69 -0.64
N VAL A 11 17.47 -0.94 -1.70
CA VAL A 11 17.42 0.53 -1.67
C VAL A 11 16.10 1.09 -2.20
N GLY A 12 15.69 2.24 -1.70
CA GLY A 12 14.49 2.93 -2.20
C GLY A 12 14.37 4.38 -1.73
N HIS A 13 13.66 5.20 -2.49
CA HIS A 13 13.39 6.61 -2.19
C HIS A 13 11.90 6.87 -1.96
N SER A 14 11.54 7.78 -1.04
CA SER A 14 10.15 8.15 -0.72
C SER A 14 9.32 6.92 -0.31
N ALA A 15 8.20 6.63 -0.97
CA ALA A 15 7.43 5.40 -0.74
C ALA A 15 8.29 4.13 -0.91
N GLY A 16 9.31 4.16 -1.76
CA GLY A 16 10.30 3.09 -1.87
C GLY A 16 11.18 2.98 -0.61
N GLY A 17 11.60 4.09 -0.01
CA GLY A 17 12.36 4.09 1.25
C GLY A 17 11.54 3.60 2.44
N ALA A 18 10.27 4.02 2.51
CA ALA A 18 9.31 3.46 3.46
C ALA A 18 9.13 1.95 3.25
N SER A 19 9.04 1.51 2.00
CA SER A 19 8.93 0.08 1.64
C SER A 19 10.19 -0.70 2.05
N VAL A 20 11.39 -0.17 1.82
CA VAL A 20 12.65 -0.79 2.28
C VAL A 20 12.65 -0.94 3.79
N HIS A 21 12.25 0.10 4.53
CA HIS A 21 12.18 0.02 5.99
C HIS A 21 11.13 -1.00 6.45
N LEU A 22 9.95 -1.07 5.80
CA LEU A 22 8.94 -2.08 6.12
C LEU A 22 9.43 -3.51 5.83
N GLN A 23 10.16 -3.74 4.73
CA GLN A 23 10.77 -5.05 4.46
C GLN A 23 11.81 -5.42 5.52
N MET A 24 12.64 -4.46 5.93
CA MET A 24 13.64 -4.65 6.98
C MET A 24 13.03 -5.05 8.34
N LEU A 25 11.78 -4.66 8.62
CA LEU A 25 11.09 -5.00 9.87
C LEU A 25 10.58 -6.46 9.92
N ARG A 26 10.64 -7.21 8.81
CA ARG A 26 10.33 -8.64 8.84
C ARG A 26 11.44 -9.43 9.55
N GLU A 27 11.06 -10.40 10.35
CA GLU A 27 12.01 -11.26 11.09
C GLU A 27 12.97 -12.02 10.16
N ASP A 28 12.54 -12.35 8.94
CA ASP A 28 13.30 -13.12 7.95
C ASP A 28 14.05 -12.27 6.92
N PHE A 29 14.06 -10.93 7.05
CA PHE A 29 14.70 -10.03 6.07
C PHE A 29 16.18 -10.37 5.80
N GLY A 30 16.92 -10.76 6.84
CA GLY A 30 18.33 -11.13 6.74
C GLY A 30 18.61 -12.36 5.85
N GLN A 31 17.58 -13.15 5.51
CA GLN A 31 17.68 -14.25 4.55
C GLN A 31 17.60 -13.77 3.10
N LEU A 32 17.10 -12.55 2.86
CA LEU A 32 16.83 -11.99 1.53
C LEU A 32 17.84 -10.93 1.12
N ALA A 33 18.23 -10.04 2.06
CA ALA A 33 19.17 -8.96 1.79
C ALA A 33 20.12 -8.74 2.96
N ARG A 34 21.37 -8.40 2.63
CA ARG A 34 22.43 -8.17 3.61
C ARG A 34 22.34 -6.79 4.25
N ALA A 35 21.85 -5.80 3.52
CA ALA A 35 21.73 -4.43 3.97
C ALA A 35 20.53 -3.73 3.35
N ALA A 36 20.12 -2.61 3.95
CA ALA A 36 19.01 -1.77 3.52
C ALA A 36 19.42 -0.30 3.51
N PHE A 37 18.92 0.49 2.55
CA PHE A 37 19.07 1.95 2.54
C PHE A 37 17.76 2.64 2.15
N SER A 38 17.25 3.47 3.05
CA SER A 38 15.98 4.20 2.88
C SER A 38 16.23 5.70 2.69
N PHE A 39 16.04 6.20 1.46
CA PHE A 39 16.20 7.62 1.14
C PHE A 39 14.87 8.38 1.30
N SER A 40 14.82 9.40 2.17
CA SER A 40 13.67 10.31 2.32
C SER A 40 12.31 9.61 2.48
N GLY A 41 12.29 8.49 3.19
CA GLY A 41 11.07 7.71 3.46
C GLY A 41 11.38 6.56 4.39
N ASN A 42 10.55 6.34 5.40
CA ASN A 42 10.75 5.29 6.40
C ASN A 42 9.39 4.83 6.99
N ALA A 43 9.33 3.65 7.60
CA ALA A 43 8.09 3.05 8.11
C ALA A 43 7.30 3.89 9.14
N LEU A 44 7.94 4.88 9.76
CA LEU A 44 7.35 5.74 10.79
C LEU A 44 6.77 7.04 10.24
N ASP A 45 6.99 7.34 8.96
CA ASP A 45 6.43 8.55 8.36
C ASP A 45 4.90 8.52 8.41
N PRO A 46 4.23 9.65 8.69
CA PRO A 46 2.80 9.68 9.00
C PRO A 46 1.90 9.31 7.81
N TRP A 47 2.45 9.30 6.59
CA TRP A 47 1.77 8.93 5.36
C TRP A 47 1.95 7.44 4.99
N VAL A 48 2.72 6.67 5.77
CA VAL A 48 3.02 5.27 5.47
C VAL A 48 1.97 4.34 6.05
N ILE A 49 1.84 4.27 7.38
CA ILE A 49 0.86 3.40 8.04
C ILE A 49 -0.47 4.12 8.20
N GLN A 50 -1.42 3.81 7.33
CA GLN A 50 -2.72 4.46 7.30
C GLN A 50 -3.71 3.89 8.32
N LYS A 51 -4.36 4.80 9.04
CA LYS A 51 -5.57 4.52 9.83
C LYS A 51 -6.83 4.74 8.98
N GLY A 52 -7.90 4.01 9.32
CA GLY A 52 -9.21 4.16 8.66
C GLY A 52 -9.31 3.54 7.26
N ALA A 53 -8.37 2.69 6.84
CA ALA A 53 -8.35 2.06 5.51
C ALA A 53 -9.60 1.23 5.20
N ARG A 54 -10.22 0.60 6.22
CA ARG A 54 -11.50 -0.12 6.06
C ARG A 54 -12.59 0.81 5.52
N GLY A 55 -12.78 1.99 6.13
CA GLY A 55 -13.79 2.94 5.69
C GLY A 55 -13.58 3.38 4.24
N ARG A 56 -12.33 3.66 3.86
CA ARG A 56 -11.96 4.01 2.48
C ARG A 56 -12.21 2.88 1.49
N ALA A 57 -12.00 1.62 1.88
CA ALA A 57 -12.29 0.49 1.01
C ALA A 57 -13.78 0.39 0.67
N PHE A 58 -14.67 0.60 1.65
CA PHE A 58 -16.12 0.64 1.41
C PHE A 58 -16.55 1.89 0.63
N GLU A 59 -15.87 3.02 0.83
CA GLU A 59 -16.06 4.23 0.02
C GLU A 59 -15.73 4.00 -1.45
N LEU A 60 -14.58 3.37 -1.73
CA LEU A 60 -14.20 2.96 -3.09
C LEU A 60 -15.26 2.03 -3.67
N GLY A 61 -15.77 1.10 -2.87
CA GLY A 61 -16.87 0.22 -3.25
C GLY A 61 -18.09 0.99 -3.75
N ARG A 62 -18.53 2.03 -3.02
CA ARG A 62 -19.66 2.87 -3.45
C ARG A 62 -19.37 3.60 -4.77
N ASP A 63 -18.15 4.09 -4.96
CA ASP A 63 -17.77 4.83 -6.17
C ASP A 63 -17.75 3.97 -7.44
N VAL A 64 -17.66 2.64 -7.31
CA VAL A 64 -17.55 1.70 -8.44
C VAL A 64 -18.75 0.74 -8.54
N GLY A 65 -19.88 1.07 -7.91
CA GLY A 65 -21.09 0.24 -8.00
C GLY A 65 -21.02 -1.06 -7.20
N CYS A 66 -20.43 -1.01 -5.99
CA CYS A 66 -20.34 -2.08 -4.99
C CYS A 66 -20.95 -1.68 -3.65
N GLU A 67 -21.91 -0.75 -3.65
CA GLU A 67 -22.59 -0.21 -2.46
C GLU A 67 -23.44 -1.24 -1.70
N SER A 68 -23.85 -2.33 -2.35
CA SER A 68 -24.61 -3.42 -1.72
C SER A 68 -23.75 -4.38 -0.89
N ALA A 69 -22.42 -4.20 -0.89
CA ALA A 69 -21.53 -5.02 -0.07
C ALA A 69 -21.56 -4.57 1.40
N GLU A 70 -21.97 -5.47 2.29
CA GLU A 70 -22.09 -5.19 3.73
C GLU A 70 -20.85 -5.62 4.53
N ASP A 71 -19.99 -6.46 3.95
CA ASP A 71 -18.84 -7.06 4.63
C ASP A 71 -17.58 -7.13 3.73
N SER A 72 -16.42 -7.42 4.32
CA SER A 72 -15.14 -7.44 3.58
C SER A 72 -15.11 -8.47 2.45
N THR A 73 -15.79 -9.60 2.62
CA THR A 73 -15.80 -10.71 1.66
C THR A 73 -16.66 -10.35 0.46
N SER A 74 -17.88 -9.86 0.68
CA SER A 74 -18.77 -9.38 -0.38
C SER A 74 -18.15 -8.18 -1.12
N LEU A 75 -17.54 -7.24 -0.40
CA LEU A 75 -16.84 -6.09 -0.99
C LEU A 75 -15.68 -6.55 -1.88
N LYS A 76 -14.80 -7.44 -1.38
CA LYS A 76 -13.69 -7.99 -2.17
C LYS A 76 -14.18 -8.68 -3.44
N LYS A 77 -15.26 -9.47 -3.35
CA LYS A 77 -15.84 -10.17 -4.50
C LYS A 77 -16.31 -9.17 -5.56
N CYS A 78 -16.99 -8.11 -5.14
CA CYS A 78 -17.47 -7.07 -6.05
C CYS A 78 -16.32 -6.24 -6.65
N LEU A 79 -15.36 -5.79 -5.85
CA LEU A 79 -14.21 -5.04 -6.37
C LEU A 79 -13.43 -5.85 -7.42
N LYS A 80 -13.23 -7.16 -7.19
CA LYS A 80 -12.57 -8.05 -8.15
C LYS A 80 -13.36 -8.31 -9.43
N SER A 81 -14.67 -8.02 -9.48
CA SER A 81 -15.46 -8.13 -10.72
C SER A 81 -15.42 -6.86 -11.57
N LYS A 82 -14.86 -5.75 -11.07
CA LYS A 82 -14.74 -4.50 -11.82
C LYS A 82 -13.45 -4.49 -12.65
N PRO A 83 -13.42 -3.82 -13.80
CA PRO A 83 -12.19 -3.53 -14.51
C PRO A 83 -11.20 -2.77 -13.59
N ALA A 84 -9.93 -3.18 -13.59
CA ALA A 84 -8.92 -2.54 -12.76
C ALA A 84 -8.77 -1.03 -13.06
N SER A 85 -8.98 -0.62 -14.32
CA SER A 85 -8.97 0.80 -14.72
C SER A 85 -10.06 1.61 -14.04
N GLU A 86 -11.23 1.02 -13.76
CA GLU A 86 -12.31 1.67 -13.02
C GLU A 86 -11.89 1.93 -11.58
N LEU A 87 -11.30 0.93 -10.91
CA LEU A 87 -10.80 1.03 -9.54
C LEU A 87 -9.72 2.13 -9.41
N VAL A 88 -8.76 2.16 -10.34
CA VAL A 88 -7.69 3.17 -10.34
C VAL A 88 -8.26 4.56 -10.68
N THR A 89 -9.21 4.66 -11.61
CA THR A 89 -9.85 5.95 -11.95
C THR A 89 -10.61 6.51 -10.75
N ALA A 90 -11.23 5.66 -9.93
CA ALA A 90 -11.95 6.08 -8.73
C ALA A 90 -11.04 6.70 -7.64
N VAL A 91 -9.72 6.49 -7.68
CA VAL A 91 -8.78 7.16 -6.76
C VAL A 91 -8.96 8.68 -6.75
N ARG A 92 -9.34 9.29 -7.90
CA ARG A 92 -9.59 10.74 -8.00
C ARG A 92 -10.68 11.24 -7.05
N LYS A 93 -11.61 10.37 -6.62
CA LYS A 93 -12.70 10.72 -5.69
C LYS A 93 -12.20 10.97 -4.26
N PHE A 94 -11.04 10.41 -3.92
CA PHE A 94 -10.39 10.63 -2.64
C PHE A 94 -9.53 11.90 -2.61
N LEU A 95 -9.30 12.55 -3.76
CA LEU A 95 -8.45 13.72 -3.89
C LEU A 95 -9.30 14.99 -3.82
N ILE A 96 -9.35 15.61 -2.64
CA ILE A 96 -10.24 16.75 -2.36
C ILE A 96 -9.64 18.11 -2.73
N PHE A 97 -8.31 18.19 -2.88
CA PHE A 97 -7.62 19.42 -3.26
C PHE A 97 -6.38 19.08 -4.08
N SER A 98 -6.45 19.25 -5.41
CA SER A 98 -5.40 18.78 -6.32
C SER A 98 -5.05 17.31 -6.03
N TYR A 99 -3.79 16.97 -5.73
CA TYR A 99 -3.35 15.63 -5.35
C TYR A 99 -3.26 15.43 -3.81
N VAL A 100 -4.23 15.98 -3.06
CA VAL A 100 -4.29 15.90 -1.59
C VAL A 100 -5.55 15.15 -1.14
N PRO A 101 -5.43 14.15 -0.24
CA PRO A 101 -4.17 13.57 0.27
C PRO A 101 -3.42 12.80 -0.82
N PHE A 102 -2.09 12.85 -0.81
CA PHE A 102 -1.25 12.21 -1.84
C PHE A 102 -1.15 10.68 -1.68
N ALA A 103 -1.50 10.15 -0.51
CA ALA A 103 -1.53 8.72 -0.19
C ALA A 103 -2.92 8.31 0.32
N PRO A 104 -3.96 8.30 -0.54
CA PRO A 104 -5.31 7.88 -0.14
C PRO A 104 -5.36 6.38 0.17
N PHE A 105 -4.44 5.60 -0.42
CA PHE A 105 -4.20 4.19 -0.12
C PHE A 105 -2.71 4.02 0.18
N SER A 106 -2.37 3.43 1.33
CA SER A 106 -1.00 3.17 1.76
C SER A 106 -0.94 1.90 2.63
N PRO A 107 0.25 1.44 3.07
CA PRO A 107 0.38 0.34 4.01
C PRO A 107 -0.51 0.48 5.26
N VAL A 108 -0.92 -0.65 5.84
CA VAL A 108 -1.76 -0.73 7.04
C VAL A 108 -1.21 -1.78 7.99
N LEU A 109 -1.60 -1.71 9.27
CA LEU A 109 -1.44 -2.84 10.18
C LEU A 109 -2.49 -3.90 9.85
N GLU A 110 -2.04 -5.11 9.53
CA GLU A 110 -2.95 -6.24 9.29
C GLU A 110 -3.55 -6.73 10.62
N PRO A 111 -4.83 -7.13 10.64
CA PRO A 111 -5.43 -7.76 11.80
C PRO A 111 -4.76 -9.11 12.09
N SER A 112 -4.62 -9.44 13.38
CA SER A 112 -4.11 -10.72 13.89
C SER A 112 -5.00 -11.90 13.52
#